data_AF-A0A1Q3EI35-F1
#
_entry.id   AF-A0A1Q3EI35-F1
#
_cell.length_a   1.000
_cell.length_b   1.000
_cell.length_c   1.000
_cell.angle_alpha   90.00
_cell.angle_beta   90.00
_cell.angle_gamma   90.00
#
_symmetry.space_group_name_H-M   'P 1'
#
loop_
_entity.id
_entity.type
_entity.pdbx_description
1 polymer ?
#
loop_
_entity_poly.entity_id
_entity_poly.type
_entity_poly.pdbx_seq_one_letter_code
_entity_poly.pdbx_strand_id
1 'polypeptide(L)'
;MPVQIQQSIWWHIINAGRPEDLVDWYHSHPGNGRWLSGIDVSTRLNDQKHTDPFVAVVVDPNRTMTAGKVDIGAFRMYLEDYTPENVASSEYQSIPLSQIEGFGIHANQYYPLEVQLIEIKSRDAVTGLALELILG
;
A
#
# COMPACT_ATOMS: atom_id res chain seq x y z
N MET A 1 -2.25 3.41 -21.32
CA MET A 1 -1.86 3.38 -19.90
C MET A 1 -3.03 2.78 -19.13
N PRO A 2 -2.83 1.76 -18.28
CA PRO A 2 -3.93 1.23 -17.46
C PRO A 2 -4.47 2.36 -16.58
N VAL A 3 -5.78 2.51 -16.54
CA VAL A 3 -6.46 3.47 -15.68
C VAL A 3 -6.23 3.07 -14.24
N GLN A 4 -5.43 3.85 -13.50
CA GLN A 4 -5.37 3.76 -12.05
C GLN A 4 -6.64 4.42 -11.51
N ILE A 5 -7.56 3.62 -10.97
CA ILE A 5 -8.74 4.16 -10.28
C ILE A 5 -8.34 4.43 -8.83
N GLN A 6 -8.28 5.70 -8.47
CA GLN A 6 -8.11 6.15 -7.08
C GLN A 6 -9.39 5.85 -6.29
N GLN A 7 -9.29 5.09 -5.22
CA GLN A 7 -10.37 4.88 -4.26
C GLN A 7 -9.77 4.94 -2.85
N SER A 8 -10.43 5.61 -1.93
CA SER A 8 -10.06 5.60 -0.50
C SER A 8 -10.99 4.65 0.25
N ILE A 9 -10.46 3.87 1.19
CA ILE A 9 -11.26 2.98 2.06
C ILE A 9 -12.28 3.80 2.88
N TRP A 10 -11.94 5.06 3.11
CA TRP A 10 -12.75 6.10 3.74
C TRP A 10 -14.20 6.23 3.32
N TRP A 11 -14.52 6.07 2.04
CA TRP A 11 -15.89 6.29 1.56
C TRP A 11 -16.88 5.28 2.16
N HIS A 12 -16.43 4.06 2.46
CA HIS A 12 -17.29 3.02 3.02
C HIS A 12 -17.46 3.13 4.54
N ILE A 13 -16.50 3.72 5.25
CA ILE A 13 -16.46 3.80 6.72
C ILE A 13 -17.45 4.85 7.26
N ILE A 14 -17.54 6.02 6.63
CA ILE A 14 -18.51 7.07 7.01
C ILE A 14 -19.95 6.54 6.98
N ASN A 15 -20.28 5.73 5.96
CA ASN A 15 -21.61 5.15 5.80
C ASN A 15 -21.95 4.09 6.87
N ALA A 16 -20.94 3.55 7.55
CA ALA A 16 -21.10 2.57 8.63
C ALA A 16 -21.16 3.21 10.02
N GLY A 17 -21.14 4.54 10.14
CA GLY A 17 -21.20 5.25 11.42
C GLY A 17 -19.94 5.09 12.28
N ARG A 18 -18.80 4.74 11.66
CA ARG A 18 -17.50 4.62 12.35
C ARG A 18 -16.68 5.88 12.06
N PRO A 19 -16.38 6.73 13.06
CA PRO A 19 -15.51 7.89 12.86
C PRO A 19 -14.05 7.43 12.92
N GLU A 20 -13.46 7.09 11.77
CA GLU A 20 -12.04 6.74 11.64
C GLU A 20 -11.35 7.83 10.79
N ASP A 21 -10.09 8.17 11.09
CA ASP A 21 -9.31 9.23 10.42
C ASP A 21 -8.71 8.78 9.06
N LEU A 22 -8.36 9.71 8.14
CA LEU A 22 -7.81 9.41 6.80
C LEU A 22 -6.36 9.06 6.94
N VAL A 23 -6.13 7.76 7.11
CA VAL A 23 -4.82 7.21 7.39
C VAL A 23 -4.19 6.48 6.22
N ASP A 24 -4.90 6.36 5.09
CA ASP A 24 -4.44 5.54 3.98
C ASP A 24 -4.90 5.96 2.58
N TRP A 25 -4.20 5.38 1.61
CA TRP A 25 -4.58 5.35 0.21
C TRP A 25 -4.24 3.98 -0.37
N TYR A 26 -5.09 3.46 -1.24
CA TYR A 26 -4.82 2.21 -1.95
C TYR A 26 -4.95 2.35 -3.46
N HIS A 27 -4.16 1.55 -4.17
CA HIS A 27 -4.33 1.31 -5.60
C HIS A 27 -3.95 -0.12 -5.98
N SER A 28 -4.17 -0.46 -7.25
CA SER A 28 -3.87 -1.79 -7.77
C SER A 28 -2.80 -1.78 -8.85
N HIS A 29 -1.97 -2.82 -8.82
CA HIS A 29 -0.92 -3.11 -9.80
C HIS A 29 -1.18 -4.49 -10.43
N PRO A 30 -2.09 -4.63 -11.41
CA PRO A 30 -2.44 -5.94 -11.96
C PRO A 30 -1.26 -6.61 -12.69
N GLY A 31 -0.70 -7.67 -12.09
CA GLY A 31 0.41 -8.48 -12.62
C GLY A 31 1.81 -7.90 -12.37
N ASN A 32 1.91 -6.70 -11.80
CA ASN A 32 3.15 -5.94 -11.72
C ASN A 32 3.81 -5.97 -10.33
N GLY A 33 3.20 -6.65 -9.36
CA GLY A 33 3.69 -6.72 -7.99
C GLY A 33 3.38 -5.48 -7.16
N ARG A 34 3.79 -5.52 -5.89
CA ARG A 34 3.49 -4.55 -4.85
C ARG A 34 4.68 -3.64 -4.63
N TRP A 35 4.66 -2.46 -5.23
CA TRP A 35 5.74 -1.47 -5.14
C TRP A 35 5.20 -0.08 -5.46
N LEU A 36 5.97 0.97 -5.17
CA LEU A 36 5.60 2.36 -5.43
C LEU A 36 6.45 2.92 -6.57
N SER A 37 5.80 3.46 -7.60
CA SER A 37 6.46 4.23 -8.65
C SER A 37 6.96 5.58 -8.13
N GLY A 38 7.79 6.29 -8.91
CA GLY A 38 8.24 7.63 -8.53
C GLY A 38 7.08 8.62 -8.30
N ILE A 39 6.00 8.50 -9.09
CA ILE A 39 4.78 9.31 -8.92
C ILE A 39 4.08 8.94 -7.61
N ASP A 40 3.98 7.64 -7.31
CA ASP A 40 3.39 7.18 -6.05
C ASP A 40 4.21 7.72 -4.88
N VAL A 41 5.53 7.57 -4.89
CA VAL A 41 6.43 8.06 -3.83
C VAL A 41 6.27 9.56 -3.61
N SER A 42 6.33 10.37 -4.67
CA SER A 42 6.21 11.83 -4.53
C SER A 42 4.85 12.25 -3.98
N THR A 43 3.78 11.59 -4.42
CA THR A 43 2.41 11.95 -3.99
C THR A 43 2.17 11.51 -2.55
N ARG A 44 2.58 10.30 -2.21
CA ARG A 44 2.40 9.75 -0.86
C ARG A 44 3.27 10.44 0.18
N LEU A 45 4.49 10.86 -0.18
CA LEU A 45 5.32 11.69 0.70
C LEU A 45 4.64 13.02 1.01
N ASN A 46 4.00 13.65 0.01
CA ASN A 46 3.22 14.86 0.22
C ASN A 46 2.01 14.63 1.12
N ASP A 47 1.28 13.53 0.92
CA ASP A 47 0.14 13.17 1.77
C ASP A 47 0.59 12.96 3.22
N GLN A 48 1.67 12.20 3.45
CA GLN A 48 2.25 11.97 4.79
C GLN A 48 2.70 13.27 5.46
N LYS A 49 3.16 14.28 4.70
CA LYS A 49 3.54 15.60 5.26
C LYS A 49 2.33 16.40 5.77
N HIS A 50 1.16 16.23 5.16
CA HIS A 50 -0.04 17.03 5.47
C HIS A 50 -1.06 16.29 6.33
N THR A 51 -1.02 14.96 6.33
CA THR A 51 -1.99 14.09 6.98
C THR A 51 -1.26 12.86 7.49
N ASP A 52 -0.62 12.97 8.65
CA ASP A 52 0.03 11.84 9.33
C ASP A 52 -0.88 11.34 10.47
N PRO A 53 -1.02 10.01 10.69
CA PRO A 53 -0.36 8.91 9.98
C PRO A 53 -0.90 8.67 8.56
N PHE A 54 -0.03 8.38 7.58
CA PHE A 54 -0.43 7.99 6.22
C PHE A 54 0.29 6.73 5.73
N VAL A 55 -0.45 5.82 5.09
CA VAL A 55 0.09 4.59 4.51
C VAL A 55 -0.36 4.40 3.06
N ALA A 56 0.57 3.97 2.20
CA ALA A 56 0.28 3.57 0.84
C ALA A 56 0.11 2.05 0.75
N VAL A 57 -1.05 1.59 0.27
CA VAL A 57 -1.38 0.17 0.10
C VAL A 57 -1.42 -0.19 -1.38
N VAL A 58 -0.74 -1.26 -1.78
CA VAL A 58 -0.75 -1.77 -3.15
C VAL A 58 -1.25 -3.20 -3.17
N VAL A 59 -2.24 -3.47 -4.02
CA VAL A 59 -2.79 -4.82 -4.22
C VAL A 59 -2.54 -5.28 -5.65
N ASP A 60 -2.03 -6.51 -5.83
CA ASP A 60 -1.96 -7.15 -7.15
C ASP A 60 -3.10 -8.19 -7.28
N PRO A 61 -4.23 -7.83 -7.93
CA PRO A 61 -5.36 -8.75 -8.06
C PRO A 61 -5.05 -9.96 -8.95
N ASN A 62 -4.17 -9.81 -9.96
CA ASN A 62 -3.83 -10.91 -10.85
C ASN A 62 -2.98 -11.95 -10.13
N ARG A 63 -1.98 -11.51 -9.35
CA ARG A 63 -1.18 -12.43 -8.53
C ARG A 63 -1.99 -13.04 -7.40
N THR A 64 -2.91 -12.27 -6.81
CA THR A 64 -3.85 -12.80 -5.82
C THR A 64 -4.62 -14.00 -6.38
N MET A 65 -5.18 -13.83 -7.58
CA MET A 65 -5.91 -14.90 -8.26
C MET A 65 -5.03 -16.12 -8.60
N THR A 66 -3.81 -15.92 -9.06
CA THR A 66 -2.93 -17.03 -9.46
C THR A 66 -2.29 -17.75 -8.29
N ALA A 67 -1.97 -17.05 -7.20
CA ALA A 67 -1.34 -17.62 -6.01
C ALA A 67 -2.35 -18.20 -5.00
N GLY A 68 -3.63 -17.83 -5.10
CA GLY A 68 -4.67 -18.24 -4.14
C GLY A 68 -4.50 -17.61 -2.74
N LYS A 69 -3.66 -16.59 -2.62
CA LYS A 69 -3.41 -15.80 -1.41
C LYS A 69 -3.39 -14.31 -1.79
N VAL A 70 -3.94 -13.46 -0.94
CA VAL A 70 -3.95 -12.00 -1.16
C VAL A 70 -2.51 -11.48 -1.32
N ASP A 71 -2.23 -10.93 -2.49
CA ASP A 71 -0.98 -10.27 -2.83
C ASP A 71 -1.14 -8.77 -2.53
N ILE A 72 -0.88 -8.42 -1.26
CA ILE A 72 -0.99 -7.06 -0.71
C ILE A 72 0.33 -6.60 -0.08
N GLY A 73 0.63 -5.30 -0.22
CA GLY A 73 1.78 -4.65 0.41
C GLY A 73 1.38 -3.30 0.95
N ALA A 74 1.95 -2.92 2.09
CA ALA A 74 1.76 -1.62 2.71
C ALA A 74 3.13 -0.96 2.85
N PHE A 75 3.20 0.35 2.62
CA PHE A 75 4.45 1.08 2.50
C PHE A 75 4.36 2.44 3.16
N ARG A 76 5.48 2.85 3.76
CA ARG A 76 5.70 4.22 4.23
C ARG A 76 6.95 4.81 3.60
N MET A 77 6.93 6.11 3.38
CA MET A 77 8.02 6.84 2.76
C MET A 77 9.00 7.27 3.85
N TYR A 78 10.29 7.17 3.54
CA TYR A 78 11.31 7.84 4.33
C TYR A 78 11.15 9.37 4.19
N LEU A 79 11.46 10.10 5.25
CA LEU A 79 11.49 11.56 5.20
C LEU A 79 12.70 12.04 4.40
N GLU A 80 12.63 13.24 3.83
CA GLU A 80 13.61 13.75 2.85
C GLU A 80 15.06 13.78 3.35
N ASP A 81 15.26 13.91 4.67
CA ASP A 81 16.58 13.96 5.31
C ASP A 81 17.04 12.62 5.90
N TYR A 82 16.30 11.53 5.67
CA TYR A 82 16.62 10.21 6.18
C TYR A 82 17.25 9.33 5.09
N THR A 83 18.43 8.78 5.38
CA THR A 83 19.07 7.77 4.53
C THR A 83 19.11 6.44 5.29
N PRO A 84 18.46 5.37 4.79
CA PRO A 84 18.49 4.07 5.45
C PRO A 84 19.90 3.46 5.43
N GLU A 85 20.40 3.03 6.60
CA GLU A 85 21.74 2.42 6.74
C GLU A 85 21.84 1.04 6.08
N ASN A 86 20.73 0.33 5.99
CA ASN A 86 20.57 -0.90 5.21
C ASN A 86 19.35 -0.73 4.33
N VAL A 87 19.56 -0.55 3.02
CA VAL A 87 18.46 -0.74 2.07
C VAL A 87 18.13 -2.22 2.14
N ALA A 88 17.16 -2.58 2.98
CA ALA A 88 16.66 -3.94 3.05
C ALA A 88 16.36 -4.35 1.61
N SER A 89 16.92 -5.48 1.17
CA SER A 89 16.55 -6.06 -0.12
C SER A 89 15.03 -6.16 -0.09
N SER A 90 14.37 -5.33 -0.88
CA SER A 90 12.92 -5.41 -1.03
C SER A 90 12.58 -6.86 -1.32
N GLU A 91 11.47 -7.37 -0.75
CA GLU A 91 11.02 -8.73 -1.04
C GLU A 91 11.15 -8.97 -2.54
N TYR A 92 11.96 -9.96 -2.94
CA TYR A 92 12.19 -10.26 -4.34
C TYR A 92 10.85 -10.61 -4.99
N GLN A 93 10.33 -9.70 -5.80
CA GLN A 93 9.11 -9.90 -6.57
C GLN A 93 9.48 -9.93 -8.06
N SER A 94 8.78 -10.75 -8.82
CA SER A 94 8.95 -10.83 -10.28
C SER A 94 8.40 -9.56 -10.95
N ILE A 95 9.16 -8.47 -11.01
CA ILE A 95 8.74 -7.24 -11.68
C ILE A 95 8.96 -7.39 -13.20
N PRO A 96 7.99 -7.01 -14.05
CA PRO A 96 8.20 -6.99 -15.51
C PRO A 96 9.40 -6.14 -15.90
N LEU A 97 10.18 -6.58 -16.90
CA LEU A 97 11.40 -5.90 -17.35
C LEU A 97 11.18 -4.43 -17.74
N SER A 98 10.00 -4.10 -18.28
CA SER A 98 9.65 -2.73 -18.66
C SER A 98 9.46 -1.77 -17.48
N GLN A 99 9.38 -2.28 -16.25
CA GLN A 99 9.11 -1.51 -15.04
C GLN A 99 10.27 -1.54 -14.05
N ILE A 100 11.29 -2.36 -14.31
CA ILE A 100 12.40 -2.59 -13.38
C ILE A 100 13.23 -1.33 -13.13
N GLU A 101 13.34 -0.45 -14.13
CA GLU A 101 14.05 0.83 -14.00
C GLU A 101 13.32 1.77 -13.02
N GLY A 102 12.01 1.93 -13.18
CA GLY A 102 11.18 2.74 -12.28
C GLY A 102 11.11 2.17 -10.86
N PHE A 103 11.09 0.84 -10.74
CA PHE A 103 11.17 0.18 -9.43
C PHE A 103 12.52 0.43 -8.75
N GLY A 104 13.63 0.19 -9.44
CA GLY A 104 14.97 0.26 -8.86
C GLY A 104 15.40 1.65 -8.41
N ILE A 105 14.96 2.71 -9.10
CA ILE A 105 15.35 4.10 -8.79
C ILE A 105 14.73 4.59 -7.48
N HIS A 106 13.50 4.15 -7.17
CA HIS A 106 12.71 4.68 -6.04
C HIS A 106 12.58 3.70 -4.87
N ALA A 107 13.08 2.47 -5.00
CA ALA A 107 12.96 1.41 -3.98
C ALA A 107 13.60 1.75 -2.62
N ASN A 108 14.55 2.69 -2.57
CA ASN A 108 15.19 3.14 -1.33
C ASN A 108 14.47 4.33 -0.67
N GLN A 109 13.36 4.82 -1.23
CA GLN A 109 12.62 5.99 -0.73
C GLN A 109 11.43 5.60 0.15
N TYR A 110 11.13 4.31 0.26
CA TYR A 110 10.06 3.79 1.10
C TYR A 110 10.48 2.43 1.70
N TYR A 111 9.74 1.99 2.71
CA TYR A 111 9.93 0.70 3.35
C TYR A 111 8.59 -0.04 3.48
N PRO A 112 8.61 -1.39 3.36
CA PRO A 112 7.42 -2.18 3.57
C PRO A 112 7.05 -2.23 5.06
N LEU A 113 5.76 -2.24 5.35
CA LEU A 113 5.21 -2.57 6.66
C LEU A 113 4.80 -4.04 6.68
N GLU A 114 4.83 -4.64 7.87
CA GLU A 114 4.19 -5.93 8.09
C GLU A 114 2.66 -5.79 7.96
N VAL A 115 2.06 -6.65 7.14
CA VAL A 115 0.61 -6.66 6.92
C VAL A 115 0.00 -7.85 7.63
N GLN A 116 -0.95 -7.56 8.52
CA GLN A 116 -1.78 -8.58 9.17
C GLN A 116 -3.24 -8.39 8.75
N LEU A 117 -3.85 -9.48 8.28
CA LEU A 117 -5.26 -9.51 7.93
C LEU A 117 -6.05 -10.02 9.14
N ILE A 118 -6.99 -9.22 9.61
CA ILE A 118 -7.83 -9.57 10.76
C ILE A 118 -9.27 -9.64 10.30
N GLU A 119 -9.92 -10.76 10.61
CA GLU A 119 -11.35 -10.91 10.40
C GLU A 119 -12.09 -10.24 11.57
N ILE A 120 -12.86 -9.19 11.25
CA ILE A 120 -13.71 -8.54 12.24
C ILE A 120 -15.13 -9.07 12.09
N LYS A 121 -15.68 -9.63 13.17
CA LYS A 121 -17.11 -9.95 13.24
C LYS A 121 -17.91 -8.67 13.40
N SER A 122 -18.39 -8.12 12.29
CA SER A 122 -19.38 -7.05 12.30
C SER A 122 -20.75 -7.61 12.68
N ARG A 123 -21.50 -6.86 13.50
CA ARG A 123 -22.82 -7.26 14.02
C ARG A 123 -23.90 -7.31 12.92
N ASP A 124 -23.65 -6.66 11.78
CA ASP A 124 -24.53 -6.60 10.62
C ASP A 124 -23.86 -7.27 9.41
N ALA A 125 -23.92 -8.61 9.37
CA ALA A 125 -23.85 -9.53 8.21
C ALA A 125 -22.85 -9.33 7.05
N VAL A 126 -21.95 -8.35 7.09
CA VAL A 126 -20.83 -8.19 6.16
C VAL A 126 -19.56 -8.40 6.97
N THR A 127 -18.96 -9.59 6.84
CA THR A 127 -17.59 -9.82 7.29
C THR A 127 -16.66 -8.88 6.52
N GLY A 128 -16.16 -7.85 7.21
CA GLY A 128 -15.19 -6.92 6.67
C GLY A 128 -13.77 -7.40 6.97
N LEU A 129 -12.88 -7.30 5.99
CA LEU A 129 -11.44 -7.42 6.23
C LEU A 129 -10.93 -6.05 6.68
N ALA A 130 -10.34 -5.98 7.87
CA ALA A 130 -9.58 -4.82 8.31
C ALA A 130 -8.08 -5.10 8.15
N LEU A 131 -7.35 -4.08 7.68
CA LEU A 131 -5.90 -4.07 7.67
C LEU A 131 -5.42 -3.41 8.95
N GLU A 132 -4.74 -4.16 9.81
CA GLU A 132 -4.00 -3.59 10.94
C GLU A 132 -2.53 -3.49 10.53
N LEU A 133 -1.97 -2.28 10.65
CA LEU A 133 -0.58 -2.00 10.36
C LEU A 133 0.14 -1.77 11.67
N ILE A 134 1.07 -2.66 12.01
CA ILE A 134 1.88 -2.52 13.21
C ILE A 134 2.98 -1.51 12.90
N LEU A 135 2.82 -0.28 13.42
CA LEU A 135 3.89 0.70 13.49
C LEU A 135 4.76 0.31 14.70
N GLY A 136 5.91 -0.33 14.43
CA GLY A 136 6.94 -0.62 15.43
C GLY A 136 7.69 0.61 15.90
#